data_AF-A0A0Q4X748-F1
#
_entry.id   AF-A0A0Q4X748-F1
#
_cell.length_a   1.000
_cell.length_b   1.000
_cell.length_c   1.000
_cell.angle_alpha   90.00
_cell.angle_beta   90.00
_cell.angle_gamma   90.00
#
_symmetry.space_group_name_H-M   'P 1'
#
loop_
_entity.id
_entity.type
_entity.pdbx_description
1 polymer ?
#
loop_
_entity_poly.entity_id
_entity_poly.type
_entity_poly.pdbx_seq_one_letter_code
_entity_poly.pdbx_strand_id
1 'polypeptide(L)'
;MRTTLTACLFIALTGAALAQQVNEPPIQSPQDAACREQARAQVFSAANPSNLSLYDLGSQIYHACMASYHTTGPNPDRKERRF
;
A
#
# COMPACT_ATOMS: atom_id res chain seq x y z
N MET A 1 -15.39 -30.34 -24.76
CA MET A 1 -14.89 -29.71 -23.52
C MET A 1 -13.97 -28.56 -23.92
N ARG A 2 -14.46 -27.31 -23.89
CA ARG A 2 -13.69 -26.10 -24.24
C ARG A 2 -13.59 -25.25 -22.98
N THR A 3 -12.41 -25.26 -22.37
CA THR A 3 -12.05 -24.46 -21.20
C THR A 3 -11.80 -23.02 -21.64
N THR A 4 -12.74 -22.13 -21.36
CA THR A 4 -12.55 -20.69 -21.52
C THR A 4 -11.82 -20.14 -20.30
N LEU A 5 -10.57 -19.71 -20.51
CA LEU A 5 -9.77 -18.94 -19.55
C LEU A 5 -10.33 -17.52 -19.47
N THR A 6 -11.11 -17.22 -18.43
CA THR A 6 -11.58 -15.86 -18.14
C THR A 6 -10.48 -15.12 -17.37
N ALA A 7 -9.72 -14.28 -18.08
CA ALA A 7 -8.79 -13.35 -17.47
C ALA A 7 -9.57 -12.23 -16.77
N CYS A 8 -9.61 -12.24 -15.44
CA CYS A 8 -10.14 -11.12 -14.67
C CYS A 8 -9.16 -9.95 -14.75
N LEU A 9 -9.55 -8.96 -15.53
CA LEU A 9 -8.89 -7.67 -15.71
C LEU A 9 -8.88 -6.92 -14.36
N PHE A 10 -7.70 -6.78 -13.73
CA PHE A 10 -7.53 -5.93 -12.56
C PHE A 10 -7.65 -4.47 -12.99
N ILE A 11 -8.79 -3.84 -12.72
CA ILE A 11 -9.00 -2.40 -12.91
C ILE A 11 -8.23 -1.68 -11.80
N ALA A 12 -7.06 -1.14 -12.13
CA ALA A 12 -6.34 -0.20 -11.27
C ALA A 12 -7.09 1.14 -11.30
N LEU A 13 -7.95 1.36 -10.30
CA LEU A 13 -8.67 2.62 -10.11
C LEU A 13 -7.71 3.63 -9.45
N THR A 14 -7.04 4.47 -10.25
CA THR A 14 -6.22 5.57 -9.73
C THR A 14 -7.13 6.73 -9.32
N GLY A 15 -7.59 6.70 -8.07
CA GLY A 15 -8.34 7.80 -7.46
C GLY A 15 -7.44 9.02 -7.24
N ALA A 16 -7.73 10.12 -7.93
CA ALA A 16 -7.17 11.43 -7.62
C ALA A 16 -7.87 11.98 -6.38
N ALA A 17 -7.27 11.82 -5.19
CA ALA A 17 -7.79 12.35 -3.94
C ALA A 17 -7.34 13.81 -3.74
N LEU A 18 -8.28 14.68 -3.39
CA LEU A 18 -8.02 16.08 -3.02
C LEU A 18 -7.32 16.10 -1.66
N ALA A 19 -6.04 16.48 -1.63
CA ALA A 19 -5.22 16.51 -0.43
C ALA A 19 -5.75 17.56 0.58
N GLN A 20 -6.41 17.09 1.65
CA GLN A 20 -6.67 17.89 2.84
C GLN A 20 -5.33 18.16 3.54
N GLN A 21 -4.98 19.44 3.74
CA GLN A 21 -3.76 19.88 4.43
C GLN A 21 -3.86 19.55 5.92
N VAL A 22 -3.57 18.31 6.28
CA VAL A 22 -3.21 17.92 7.64
C VAL A 22 -1.73 18.28 7.81
N ASN A 23 -1.32 18.72 9.01
CA ASN A 23 0.08 19.01 9.33
C ASN A 23 0.87 17.68 9.43
N GLU A 24 1.01 17.00 8.30
CA GLU A 24 1.71 15.75 8.18
C GLU A 24 3.22 15.99 8.05
N PRO A 25 4.04 15.03 8.52
CA PRO A 25 5.47 15.05 8.26
C PRO A 25 5.74 15.30 6.77
N PRO A 26 6.81 16.06 6.43
CA PRO A 26 7.16 16.29 5.04
C PRO A 26 7.37 14.96 4.34
N ILE A 27 6.86 14.86 3.11
CA ILE A 27 7.01 13.67 2.27
C ILE A 27 8.50 13.39 2.07
N GLN A 28 8.96 12.21 2.48
CA GLN A 28 10.38 11.85 2.40
C GLN A 28 10.76 11.15 1.10
N SER A 29 9.79 10.56 0.40
CA SER A 29 10.01 9.85 -0.86
C SER A 29 8.72 9.71 -1.67
N PRO A 30 8.81 9.38 -2.98
CA PRO A 30 7.63 9.03 -3.76
C PRO A 30 6.84 7.84 -3.18
N GLN A 31 7.52 6.91 -2.50
CA GLN A 31 6.89 5.76 -1.86
C GLN A 31 6.08 6.19 -0.63
N ASP A 32 6.59 7.13 0.17
CA ASP A 32 5.88 7.73 1.31
C ASP A 32 4.57 8.40 0.85
N ALA A 33 4.62 9.21 -0.21
CA ALA A 33 3.40 9.79 -0.79
C ALA A 33 2.38 8.73 -1.20
N ALA A 34 2.80 7.69 -1.92
CA ALA A 34 1.91 6.62 -2.36
C ALA A 34 1.29 5.85 -1.18
N CYS A 35 2.09 5.52 -0.16
CA CYS A 35 1.60 4.79 1.03
C CYS A 35 0.66 5.63 1.89
N ARG A 36 0.86 6.95 1.96
CA ARG A 36 -0.06 7.87 2.64
C ARG A 36 -1.41 7.95 1.95
N GLU A 37 -1.42 8.08 0.63
CA GLU A 37 -2.66 8.09 -0.15
C GLU A 37 -3.41 6.76 -0.03
N GLN A 38 -2.67 5.63 -0.06
CA GLN A 38 -3.26 4.32 0.17
C GLN A 38 -3.91 4.21 1.57
N ALA A 39 -3.23 4.66 2.62
CA ALA A 39 -3.76 4.65 3.97
C ALA A 39 -5.05 5.49 4.06
N ARG A 40 -5.07 6.70 3.48
CA ARG A 40 -6.27 7.57 3.44
C ARG A 40 -7.44 6.93 2.72
N ALA A 41 -7.18 6.26 1.60
CA ALA A 41 -8.22 5.58 0.82
C ALA A 41 -8.80 4.35 1.54
N GLN A 42 -7.98 3.65 2.32
CA GLN A 42 -8.36 2.37 2.92
C GLN A 42 -8.79 2.48 4.39
N VAL A 43 -8.43 3.54 5.11
CA VAL A 43 -8.71 3.67 6.56
C VAL A 43 -10.21 3.55 6.90
N PHE A 44 -11.11 3.91 5.99
CA PHE A 44 -12.56 3.83 6.18
C PHE A 44 -13.17 2.49 5.73
N SER A 45 -12.45 1.69 4.94
CA SER A 45 -12.93 0.42 4.39
C SER A 45 -12.18 -0.81 4.90
N ALA A 46 -11.01 -0.61 5.52
CA ALA A 46 -10.18 -1.68 6.04
C ALA A 46 -10.87 -2.35 7.25
N ALA A 47 -10.67 -3.67 7.37
CA ALA A 47 -11.13 -4.40 8.53
C ALA A 47 -10.42 -3.89 9.80
N ASN A 48 -11.18 -3.54 10.82
CA ASN A 48 -10.66 -3.07 12.11
C ASN A 48 -11.08 -4.01 13.26
N PRO A 49 -10.56 -5.26 13.30
CA PRO A 49 -10.94 -6.24 14.33
C PRO A 49 -10.52 -5.80 15.74
N SER A 50 -9.47 -4.99 15.83
CA SER A 50 -8.91 -4.52 17.09
C SER A 50 -9.54 -3.21 17.59
N ASN A 51 -10.58 -2.69 16.92
CA ASN A 51 -11.23 -1.40 17.25
C ASN A 51 -10.23 -0.25 17.44
N LEU A 52 -9.20 -0.21 16.61
CA LEU A 52 -8.19 0.84 16.57
C LEU A 52 -8.81 2.20 16.21
N SER A 53 -8.18 3.28 16.64
CA SER A 53 -8.54 4.61 16.11
C SER A 53 -8.26 4.67 14.60
N LEU A 54 -8.94 5.56 13.87
CA LEU A 54 -8.67 5.77 12.44
C LEU A 54 -7.22 6.16 12.20
N TYR A 55 -6.61 6.92 13.11
CA TYR A 55 -5.21 7.30 13.02
C TYR A 55 -4.28 6.08 13.12
N ASP A 56 -4.50 5.21 14.10
CA ASP A 56 -3.69 4.01 14.30
C ASP A 56 -3.88 2.99 13.17
N LEU A 57 -5.11 2.84 12.68
CA LEU A 57 -5.42 1.98 11.54
C LEU A 57 -4.74 2.50 10.26
N GLY A 58 -4.80 3.82 10.01
CA GLY A 58 -4.11 4.46 8.89
C GLY A 58 -2.59 4.26 8.98
N SER A 59 -2.01 4.42 10.17
CA SER A 59 -0.59 4.15 10.44
C SER A 59 -0.22 2.70 10.13
N GLN A 60 -1.04 1.73 10.55
CA GLN A 60 -0.80 0.32 10.27
C GLN A 60 -0.82 0.01 8.76
N ILE A 61 -1.78 0.55 8.02
CA ILE A 61 -1.86 0.40 6.55
C ILE A 61 -0.63 1.03 5.88
N TYR A 62 -0.23 2.22 6.32
CA TYR A 62 0.98 2.90 5.82
C TYR A 62 2.23 2.04 6.02
N HIS A 63 2.45 1.49 7.23
CA HIS A 63 3.60 0.64 7.53
C HIS A 63 3.61 -0.65 6.70
N ALA A 64 2.45 -1.27 6.48
CA ALA A 64 2.34 -2.45 5.63
C ALA A 64 2.69 -2.14 4.16
N CYS A 65 2.24 -0.98 3.65
CA CYS A 65 2.63 -0.50 2.32
C CYS A 65 4.14 -0.27 2.24
N MET A 66 4.73 0.42 3.23
CA MET A 66 6.17 0.70 3.24
C MET A 66 7.01 -0.58 3.31
N ALA A 67 6.61 -1.56 4.13
CA ALA A 67 7.25 -2.86 4.22
C ALA A 67 7.25 -3.63 2.88
N SER A 68 6.21 -3.45 2.07
CA SER A 68 6.11 -4.06 0.73
C SER A 68 7.17 -3.49 -0.22
N TYR A 69 7.47 -2.19 -0.13
CA TYR A 69 8.56 -1.57 -0.89
C TYR A 69 9.94 -2.09 -0.46
N HIS A 70 10.17 -2.28 0.85
CA HIS A 70 11.43 -2.85 1.36
C HIS A 70 11.63 -4.31 0.93
N THR A 71 10.55 -5.09 0.85
CA THR A 71 10.60 -6.51 0.46
C THR A 71 10.81 -6.68 -1.05
N THR A 72 10.34 -5.71 -1.85
CA THR A 72 10.44 -5.73 -3.32
C THR A 72 11.74 -5.07 -3.84
N GLY A 73 12.46 -4.37 -2.98
CA GLY A 73 13.81 -3.89 -3.28
C GLY A 73 14.76 -5.04 -3.60
N PRO A 74 15.83 -4.82 -4.39
CA PRO A 74 16.82 -5.85 -4.70
C PRO A 74 17.48 -6.30 -3.39
N ASN A 75 17.02 -7.41 -2.82
CA ASN A 75 17.63 -8.02 -1.66
C ASN A 75 19.01 -8.58 -2.09
N PRO A 76 20.14 -7.99 -1.65
CA PRO A 76 21.48 -8.42 -2.07
C PRO A 76 21.74 -9.89 -1.71
N ASP A 77 21.21 -10.36 -0.59
CA ASP A 77 21.31 -11.76 -0.10
C ASP A 77 20.62 -12.79 -1.00
N ARG A 78 19.67 -12.37 -1.85
CA ARG A 78 18.98 -13.29 -2.76
C ARG A 78 19.83 -13.64 -3.98
N LYS A 79 20.80 -12.78 -4.34
CA LYS A 79 21.64 -12.96 -5.53
C LYS A 79 22.82 -13.88 -5.27
N GLU A 80 23.28 -13.95 -4.02
CA GLU A 80 24.49 -14.71 -3.65
C GLU A 80 24.26 -16.22 -3.56
N ARG A 81 23.02 -16.68 -3.29
CA ARG A 81 22.65 -18.10 -3.27
C ARG A 81 22.39 -18.73 -4.65
N ARG A 82 22.94 -18.14 -5.72
CA ARG A 82 22.76 -18.63 -7.10
C ARG A 82 24.07 -19.07 -7.77
N PHE A 83 25.12 -19.30 -6.98
CA PHE A 83 26.42 -19.80 -7.44
C PHE A 83 26.71 -21.18 -6.84
#